data_AF-A0A956MQD2-F1
#
_entry.id   AF-A0A956MQD2-F1
#
_cell.length_a   1.000
_cell.length_b   1.000
_cell.length_c   1.000
_cell.angle_alpha   90.00
_cell.angle_beta   90.00
_cell.angle_gamma   90.00
#
_symmetry.space_group_name_H-M   'P 1'
#
loop_
_entity.id
_entity.type
_entity.pdbx_description
1 polymer ?
#
loop_
_entity_poly.entity_id
_entity_poly.type
_entity_poly.pdbx_seq_one_letter_code
_entity_poly.pdbx_strand_id
1 'polypeptide(L)'
;MHFESTDQNIAPFISRTLSQRAKTIEHFFGKPFAKKFEVRILANRAALNTYWSEAWNIPGLKTECWMVASGTAKELTILSPNAWSEDACEHTIADTLKTQLLLAHELTHVYHGQYNPQPEFEGLDAIGWFVEGLAVLVSGQLDAGHLAAAKEAIEHGKAPTQLANAWSGKYRYGVSGSLVQYIENRYGREKLISLLSSTSEKEILDELQLTEQELLTQWQKAVIEQQKSLSH
;
A
#
# COMPACT_ATOMS: atom_id res chain seq x y z
N MET A 1 11.80 18.25 -0.61
CA MET A 1 10.73 18.17 0.41
C MET A 1 10.20 19.58 0.62
N HIS A 2 8.88 19.74 0.53
CA HIS A 2 8.16 21.02 0.63
C HIS A 2 7.22 20.94 1.84
N PHE A 3 7.27 21.94 2.71
CA PHE A 3 6.44 22.02 3.92
C PHE A 3 6.34 23.47 4.41
N GLU A 4 5.32 23.77 5.22
CA GLU A 4 5.11 25.10 5.82
C GLU A 4 5.86 25.24 7.16
N SER A 5 6.02 26.47 7.67
CA SER A 5 6.76 26.71 8.93
C SER A 5 6.16 25.96 10.14
N THR A 6 4.86 25.71 10.13
CA THR A 6 4.15 24.91 11.14
C THR A 6 4.66 23.46 11.21
N ASP A 7 5.22 22.95 10.12
CA ASP A 7 5.73 21.59 10.00
C ASP A 7 7.24 21.48 10.23
N GLN A 8 7.91 22.58 10.58
CA GLN A 8 9.37 22.60 10.78
C GLN A 8 9.83 21.59 11.84
N ASN A 9 9.01 21.33 12.86
CA ASN A 9 9.35 20.39 13.93
C ASN A 9 9.12 18.92 13.53
N ILE A 10 8.22 18.64 12.57
CA ILE A 10 7.89 17.26 12.15
C ILE A 10 8.67 16.83 10.90
N ALA A 11 9.06 17.77 10.04
CA ALA A 11 9.80 17.48 8.81
C ALA A 11 11.08 16.66 9.03
N PRO A 12 11.91 16.88 10.07
CA PRO A 12 13.08 16.05 10.34
C PRO A 12 12.74 14.58 10.65
N PHE A 13 11.62 14.34 11.36
CA PHE A 13 11.14 12.98 11.65
C PHE A 13 10.67 12.28 10.37
N ILE A 14 9.87 12.95 9.55
CA ILE A 14 9.40 12.42 8.26
C ILE A 14 10.60 12.14 7.34
N SER A 15 11.52 13.10 7.18
CA SER A 15 12.70 12.94 6.32
C SER A 15 13.57 11.76 6.73
N ARG A 16 13.81 11.59 8.04
CA ARG A 16 14.60 10.46 8.56
C ARG A 16 13.89 9.13 8.32
N THR A 17 12.58 9.10 8.60
CA THR A 17 11.76 7.90 8.40
C THR A 17 11.76 7.48 6.94
N LEU A 18 11.48 8.39 6.02
CA LEU A 18 11.49 8.09 4.58
C LEU A 18 12.86 7.61 4.12
N SER A 19 13.96 8.22 4.58
CA SER A 19 15.31 7.80 4.23
C SER A 19 15.64 6.39 4.73
N GLN A 20 15.15 6.01 5.92
CA GLN A 20 15.33 4.67 6.47
C GLN A 20 14.47 3.64 5.75
N ARG A 21 13.18 3.95 5.52
CA ARG A 21 12.24 3.05 4.87
C ARG A 21 12.54 2.86 3.39
N ALA A 22 13.07 3.88 2.71
CA ALA A 22 13.59 3.75 1.35
C ALA A 22 14.62 2.61 1.27
N LYS A 23 15.60 2.56 2.19
CA LYS A 23 16.60 1.49 2.20
C LYS A 23 15.99 0.11 2.43
N THR A 24 14.96 -0.01 3.26
CA THR A 24 14.23 -1.27 3.46
C THR A 24 13.52 -1.71 2.20
N ILE A 25 12.87 -0.78 1.49
CA ILE A 25 12.18 -1.03 0.22
C ILE A 25 13.18 -1.44 -0.86
N GLU A 26 14.29 -0.69 -1.01
CA GLU A 26 15.35 -1.02 -1.97
C GLU A 26 15.99 -2.38 -1.67
N HIS A 27 16.17 -2.72 -0.39
CA HIS A 27 16.65 -4.04 0.01
C HIS A 27 15.64 -5.14 -0.33
N PHE A 28 14.34 -4.89 -0.14
CA PHE A 28 13.30 -5.82 -0.53
C PHE A 28 13.37 -6.11 -2.02
N PHE A 29 13.34 -5.08 -2.87
CA PHE A 29 13.32 -5.23 -4.33
C PHE A 29 14.69 -5.47 -4.98
N GLY A 30 15.78 -5.40 -4.20
CA GLY A 30 17.15 -5.59 -4.69
C GLY A 30 17.65 -4.48 -5.63
N LYS A 31 16.92 -3.37 -5.77
CA LYS A 31 17.21 -2.26 -6.69
C LYS A 31 16.83 -0.91 -6.06
N PRO A 32 17.52 0.19 -6.42
CA PRO A 32 17.20 1.51 -5.91
C PRO A 32 15.89 2.06 -6.50
N PHE A 33 15.37 3.16 -5.93
CA PHE A 33 14.38 3.98 -6.65
C PHE A 33 14.95 4.41 -8.00
N ALA A 34 14.17 4.25 -9.08
CA ALA A 34 14.64 4.56 -10.44
C ALA A 34 14.80 6.06 -10.68
N LYS A 35 14.02 6.89 -9.98
CA LYS A 35 14.00 8.34 -10.15
C LYS A 35 13.90 9.04 -8.79
N LYS A 36 14.34 10.30 -8.75
CA LYS A 36 14.01 11.20 -7.64
C LYS A 36 12.50 11.49 -7.65
N PHE A 37 11.95 11.68 -6.47
CA PHE A 37 10.56 12.06 -6.26
C PHE A 37 10.49 13.20 -5.24
N GLU A 38 9.42 13.97 -5.32
CA GLU A 38 9.15 15.06 -4.39
C GLU A 38 8.42 14.55 -3.15
N VAL A 39 8.63 15.22 -2.02
CA VAL A 39 7.83 14.98 -0.81
C VAL A 39 7.15 16.29 -0.43
N ARG A 40 5.84 16.27 -0.23
CA ARG A 40 5.05 17.44 0.15
C ARG A 40 4.26 17.15 1.42
N ILE A 41 4.47 17.97 2.45
CA ILE A 41 3.67 17.97 3.67
C ILE A 41 2.64 19.08 3.53
N LEU A 42 1.37 18.71 3.64
CA LEU A 42 0.20 19.58 3.46
C LEU A 42 -0.38 19.89 4.83
N ALA A 43 -0.51 21.17 5.17
CA ALA A 43 -0.71 21.62 6.54
C ALA A 43 -2.00 21.09 7.22
N ASN A 44 -3.06 20.84 6.45
CA ASN A 44 -4.36 20.38 6.94
C ASN A 44 -5.18 19.69 5.83
N ARG A 45 -6.34 19.14 6.19
CA ARG A 45 -7.25 18.43 5.28
C ARG A 45 -7.73 19.29 4.10
N ALA A 46 -7.96 20.59 4.31
CA ALA A 46 -8.39 21.48 3.25
C ALA A 46 -7.29 21.70 2.20
N ALA A 47 -6.04 21.88 2.65
CA ALA A 47 -4.88 21.96 1.76
C ALA A 47 -4.69 20.66 0.97
N LEU A 48 -4.87 19.51 1.62
CA LEU A 48 -4.76 18.21 0.96
C LEU A 48 -5.87 17.97 -0.07
N ASN A 49 -7.13 18.24 0.27
CA ASN A 49 -8.24 18.15 -0.67
C ASN A 49 -8.03 19.05 -1.89
N THR A 50 -7.57 20.29 -1.68
CA THR A 50 -7.30 21.24 -2.77
C THR A 50 -6.21 20.69 -3.68
N TYR A 51 -5.08 20.26 -3.10
CA TYR A 51 -3.95 19.75 -3.87
C TYR A 51 -4.31 18.48 -4.66
N TRP A 52 -4.98 17.50 -4.05
CA TRP A 52 -5.38 16.27 -4.76
C TRP A 52 -6.51 16.51 -5.77
N SER A 53 -7.43 17.44 -5.49
CA SER A 53 -8.49 17.82 -6.45
C SER A 53 -7.87 18.32 -7.76
N GLU A 54 -6.83 19.16 -7.67
CA GLU A 54 -6.09 19.67 -8.81
C GLU A 54 -5.23 18.57 -9.46
N ALA A 55 -4.45 17.85 -8.66
CA ALA A 55 -3.50 16.85 -9.15
C ALA A 55 -4.19 15.68 -9.88
N TRP A 56 -5.37 15.25 -9.41
CA TRP A 56 -6.11 14.13 -9.97
C TRP A 56 -7.23 14.57 -10.92
N ASN A 57 -7.37 15.88 -11.18
CA ASN A 57 -8.42 16.44 -12.02
C ASN A 57 -9.84 15.99 -11.58
N ILE A 58 -10.09 16.01 -10.26
CA ILE A 58 -11.38 15.69 -9.65
C ILE A 58 -11.89 16.94 -8.93
N PRO A 59 -12.63 17.84 -9.61
CA PRO A 59 -13.10 19.08 -9.00
C PRO A 59 -13.95 18.83 -7.75
N GLY A 60 -13.59 19.47 -6.64
CA GLY A 60 -14.33 19.36 -5.39
C GLY A 60 -14.11 18.04 -4.64
N LEU A 61 -13.03 17.32 -4.93
CA LEU A 61 -12.62 16.11 -4.20
C LEU A 61 -12.66 16.35 -2.69
N LYS A 62 -13.30 15.42 -1.99
CA LYS A 62 -13.24 15.30 -0.53
C LYS A 62 -12.65 13.94 -0.19
N THR A 63 -11.48 13.94 0.41
CA THR A 63 -10.81 12.71 0.83
C THR A 63 -11.42 12.18 2.12
N GLU A 64 -11.41 10.87 2.27
CA GLU A 64 -11.81 10.22 3.51
C GLU A 64 -10.83 10.51 4.67
N CYS A 65 -11.30 10.41 5.91
CA CYS A 65 -10.48 10.73 7.09
C CYS A 65 -9.24 9.84 7.25
N TRP A 66 -9.27 8.61 6.73
CA TRP A 66 -8.15 7.67 6.79
C TRP A 66 -7.10 7.92 5.68
N MET A 67 -7.43 8.69 4.65
CA MET A 67 -6.54 9.03 3.54
C MET A 67 -5.59 10.15 3.97
N VAL A 68 -4.49 9.82 4.65
CA VAL A 68 -3.56 10.84 5.18
C VAL A 68 -2.30 11.01 4.34
N ALA A 69 -2.11 10.21 3.30
CA ALA A 69 -0.98 10.32 2.39
C ALA A 69 -1.30 9.60 1.06
N SER A 70 -0.51 9.88 0.04
CA SER A 70 -0.56 9.18 -1.25
C SER A 70 0.82 9.25 -1.92
N GLY A 71 1.30 8.11 -2.40
CA GLY A 71 2.51 7.99 -3.21
C GLY A 71 2.21 7.71 -4.69
N THR A 72 2.85 8.44 -5.60
CA THR A 72 2.93 8.12 -7.03
C THR A 72 4.39 8.10 -7.48
N ALA A 73 4.69 7.73 -8.73
CA ALA A 73 6.06 7.62 -9.21
C ALA A 73 6.93 8.88 -8.98
N LYS A 74 6.30 10.07 -8.96
CA LYS A 74 7.00 11.36 -8.90
C LYS A 74 6.85 12.08 -7.57
N GLU A 75 5.88 11.71 -6.74
CA GLU A 75 5.65 12.42 -5.49
C GLU A 75 5.11 11.53 -4.37
N LEU A 76 5.37 11.98 -3.15
CA LEU A 76 4.72 11.53 -1.93
C LEU A 76 4.09 12.74 -1.25
N THR A 77 2.77 12.75 -1.16
CA THR A 77 2.01 13.77 -0.42
C THR A 77 1.58 13.23 0.93
N ILE A 78 1.66 14.06 1.97
CA ILE A 78 1.40 13.69 3.35
C ILE A 78 0.56 14.81 3.99
N LEU A 79 -0.60 14.48 4.55
CA LEU A 79 -1.27 15.33 5.52
C LEU A 79 -0.36 15.47 6.73
N SER A 80 -0.03 16.70 7.12
CA SER A 80 0.82 16.97 8.26
C SER A 80 0.36 16.17 9.48
N PRO A 81 1.26 15.40 10.11
CA PRO A 81 0.93 14.71 11.35
C PRO A 81 0.52 15.64 12.50
N ASN A 82 0.84 16.94 12.42
CA ASN A 82 0.36 17.93 13.37
C ASN A 82 -1.16 18.13 13.28
N ALA A 83 -1.78 17.85 12.14
CA ALA A 83 -3.22 17.98 11.93
C ALA A 83 -4.00 16.70 12.25
N TRP A 84 -3.35 15.55 12.47
CA TRP A 84 -4.04 14.25 12.55
C TRP A 84 -5.04 14.14 13.70
N SER A 85 -4.81 14.81 14.83
CA SER A 85 -5.77 14.80 15.94
C SER A 85 -7.14 15.39 15.58
N GLU A 86 -7.19 16.24 14.55
CA GLU A 86 -8.41 16.91 14.08
C GLU A 86 -8.90 16.33 12.74
N ASP A 87 -7.96 16.05 11.83
CA ASP A 87 -8.23 15.80 10.42
C ASP A 87 -8.14 14.32 10.00
N ALA A 88 -7.65 13.43 10.87
CA ALA A 88 -7.46 12.02 10.56
C ALA A 88 -8.26 11.11 11.49
N CYS A 89 -8.73 10.00 10.94
CA CYS A 89 -9.16 8.86 11.74
C CYS A 89 -8.10 7.76 11.63
N GLU A 90 -8.04 6.87 12.62
CA GLU A 90 -7.14 5.69 12.65
C GLU A 90 -5.63 5.98 12.80
N HIS A 91 -5.20 7.23 12.60
CA HIS A 91 -3.80 7.64 12.65
C HIS A 91 -3.50 8.59 13.82
N THR A 92 -2.37 8.36 14.49
CA THR A 92 -1.85 9.26 15.51
C THR A 92 -0.33 9.29 15.45
N ILE A 93 0.24 10.50 15.51
CA ILE A 93 1.69 10.67 15.48
C ILE A 93 2.39 10.09 16.72
N ALA A 94 1.63 9.90 17.81
CA ALA A 94 2.13 9.23 19.00
C ALA A 94 2.46 7.74 18.74
N ASP A 95 1.76 7.10 17.79
CA ASP A 95 2.06 5.74 17.34
C ASP A 95 3.16 5.80 16.27
N THR A 96 4.38 5.98 16.75
CA THR A 96 5.57 6.15 15.90
C THR A 96 5.81 4.96 14.98
N LEU A 97 5.52 3.73 15.42
CA LEU A 97 5.67 2.55 14.58
C LEU A 97 4.64 2.56 13.46
N LYS A 98 3.35 2.71 13.75
CA LYS A 98 2.33 2.76 12.68
C LYS A 98 2.57 3.90 11.72
N THR A 99 3.01 5.06 12.21
CA THR A 99 3.40 6.18 11.35
C THR A 99 4.54 5.81 10.41
N GLN A 100 5.57 5.11 10.89
CA GLN A 100 6.66 4.66 10.04
C GLN A 100 6.22 3.61 9.01
N LEU A 101 5.32 2.69 9.38
CA LEU A 101 4.79 1.67 8.47
C LEU A 101 3.89 2.31 7.40
N LEU A 102 3.05 3.28 7.77
CA LEU A 102 2.26 4.08 6.84
C LEU A 102 3.17 4.81 5.83
N LEU A 103 4.22 5.49 6.29
CA LEU A 103 5.14 6.16 5.38
C LEU A 103 5.90 5.17 4.48
N ALA A 104 6.15 3.94 4.95
CA ALA A 104 6.74 2.88 4.13
C ALA A 104 5.73 2.32 3.09
N HIS A 105 4.44 2.25 3.45
CA HIS A 105 3.37 1.85 2.54
C HIS A 105 3.29 2.80 1.36
N GLU A 106 3.17 4.09 1.62
CA GLU A 106 3.10 5.09 0.56
C GLU A 106 4.40 5.19 -0.25
N LEU A 107 5.54 5.01 0.41
CA LEU A 107 6.82 4.98 -0.29
C LEU A 107 6.98 3.73 -1.18
N THR A 108 6.27 2.63 -0.86
CA THR A 108 6.18 1.46 -1.75
C THR A 108 5.36 1.78 -2.99
N HIS A 109 4.30 2.59 -2.88
CA HIS A 109 3.56 3.09 -4.04
C HIS A 109 4.43 3.95 -4.96
N VAL A 110 5.24 4.84 -4.38
CA VAL A 110 6.24 5.61 -5.16
C VAL A 110 7.18 4.66 -5.89
N TYR A 111 7.74 3.67 -5.20
CA TYR A 111 8.65 2.70 -5.81
C TYR A 111 7.96 1.95 -6.96
N HIS A 112 6.78 1.38 -6.71
CA HIS A 112 6.02 0.63 -7.69
C HIS A 112 5.68 1.50 -8.92
N GLY A 113 5.22 2.73 -8.72
CA GLY A 113 4.91 3.65 -9.83
C GLY A 113 6.14 3.98 -10.70
N GLN A 114 7.35 3.99 -10.13
CA GLN A 114 8.57 4.23 -10.90
C GLN A 114 8.96 3.07 -11.83
N TYR A 115 8.51 1.86 -11.51
CA TYR A 115 8.76 0.65 -12.30
C TYR A 115 7.54 0.21 -13.13
N ASN A 116 6.38 0.82 -12.91
CA ASN A 116 5.15 0.55 -13.65
C ASN A 116 5.05 1.45 -14.91
N PRO A 117 4.61 0.91 -16.07
CA PRO A 117 4.31 1.72 -17.26
C PRO A 117 3.24 2.80 -17.05
N GLN A 118 2.36 2.63 -16.05
CA GLN A 118 1.34 3.58 -15.63
C GLN A 118 1.71 4.19 -14.27
N PRO A 119 2.55 5.25 -14.25
CA PRO A 119 3.24 5.74 -13.04
C PRO A 119 2.33 6.40 -11.99
N GLU A 120 1.15 6.85 -12.39
CA GLU A 120 0.16 7.50 -11.52
C GLU A 120 -1.00 6.56 -11.17
N PHE A 121 -0.92 5.28 -11.58
CA PHE A 121 -1.92 4.24 -11.34
C PHE A 121 -3.36 4.54 -11.83
N GLU A 122 -3.52 5.51 -12.73
CA GLU A 122 -4.82 5.82 -13.35
C GLU A 122 -5.39 4.59 -14.09
N GLY A 123 -6.59 4.16 -13.70
CA GLY A 123 -7.27 3.01 -14.33
C GLY A 123 -6.78 1.63 -13.86
N LEU A 124 -5.96 1.56 -12.80
CA LEU A 124 -5.47 0.31 -12.23
C LEU A 124 -6.35 -0.27 -11.13
N ASP A 125 -7.62 0.16 -11.02
CA ASP A 125 -8.57 -0.31 -10.01
C ASP A 125 -8.69 -1.85 -10.01
N ALA A 126 -8.64 -2.47 -11.20
CA ALA A 126 -8.70 -3.92 -11.38
C ALA A 126 -7.51 -4.67 -10.73
N ILE A 127 -6.37 -4.01 -10.55
CA ILE A 127 -5.20 -4.56 -9.85
C ILE A 127 -4.94 -3.86 -8.51
N GLY A 128 -5.92 -3.12 -7.96
CA GLY A 128 -5.79 -2.46 -6.67
C GLY A 128 -5.40 -3.43 -5.55
N TRP A 129 -5.85 -4.68 -5.62
CA TRP A 129 -5.43 -5.73 -4.68
C TRP A 129 -3.92 -6.01 -4.72
N PHE A 130 -3.30 -5.93 -5.89
CA PHE A 130 -1.86 -6.15 -6.03
C PHE A 130 -1.09 -4.91 -5.60
N VAL A 131 -1.50 -3.73 -6.06
CA VAL A 131 -0.87 -2.44 -5.73
C VAL A 131 -0.86 -2.23 -4.21
N GLU A 132 -2.02 -2.35 -3.57
CA GLU A 132 -2.16 -2.15 -2.13
C GLU A 132 -1.65 -3.34 -1.31
N GLY A 133 -1.85 -4.57 -1.80
CA GLY A 133 -1.31 -5.76 -1.15
C GLY A 133 0.21 -5.76 -1.10
N LEU A 134 0.87 -5.28 -2.15
CA LEU A 134 2.33 -5.14 -2.20
C LEU A 134 2.79 -4.09 -1.20
N ALA A 135 2.13 -2.94 -1.14
CA ALA A 135 2.44 -1.91 -0.16
C ALA A 135 2.25 -2.39 1.29
N VAL A 136 1.20 -3.18 1.58
CA VAL A 136 0.99 -3.82 2.89
C VAL A 136 2.11 -4.79 3.24
N LEU A 137 2.51 -5.64 2.30
CA LEU A 137 3.57 -6.63 2.51
C LEU A 137 4.94 -5.96 2.75
N VAL A 138 5.34 -5.06 1.84
CA VAL A 138 6.68 -4.44 1.83
C VAL A 138 6.85 -3.45 2.98
N SER A 139 5.80 -2.71 3.33
CA SER A 139 5.84 -1.79 4.47
C SER A 139 6.00 -2.51 5.81
N GLY A 140 5.63 -3.79 5.87
CA GLY A 140 5.52 -4.56 7.11
C GLY A 140 4.19 -4.39 7.82
N GLN A 141 3.17 -3.83 7.16
CA GLN A 141 1.81 -3.75 7.70
C GLN A 141 1.10 -5.10 7.72
N LEU A 142 1.54 -6.12 6.99
CA LEU A 142 0.99 -7.48 7.08
C LEU A 142 1.36 -8.18 8.40
N ASP A 143 0.83 -7.66 9.51
CA ASP A 143 1.02 -8.20 10.85
C ASP A 143 0.06 -9.37 11.15
N ALA A 144 0.17 -9.92 12.36
CA ALA A 144 -0.69 -11.01 12.82
C ALA A 144 -2.19 -10.63 12.81
N GLY A 145 -2.53 -9.36 13.04
CA GLY A 145 -3.91 -8.88 13.01
C GLY A 145 -4.48 -8.87 11.60
N HIS A 146 -3.73 -8.38 10.62
CA HIS A 146 -4.13 -8.41 9.22
C HIS A 146 -4.20 -9.84 8.67
N LEU A 147 -3.27 -10.73 9.04
CA LEU A 147 -3.34 -12.14 8.70
C LEU A 147 -4.58 -12.82 9.32
N ALA A 148 -4.90 -12.51 10.58
CA ALA A 148 -6.11 -13.01 11.22
C ALA A 148 -7.39 -12.49 10.54
N ALA A 149 -7.40 -11.22 10.11
CA ALA A 149 -8.52 -10.63 9.38
C ALA A 149 -8.74 -11.30 8.01
N ALA A 150 -7.67 -11.67 7.30
CA ALA A 150 -7.77 -12.43 6.05
C ALA A 150 -8.43 -13.79 6.27
N LYS A 151 -8.03 -14.50 7.34
CA LYS A 151 -8.65 -15.77 7.72
C LYS A 151 -10.10 -15.59 8.15
N GLU A 152 -10.41 -14.60 8.97
CA GLU A 152 -11.79 -14.28 9.39
C GLU A 152 -12.69 -14.06 8.16
N ALA A 153 -12.16 -13.41 7.12
CA ALA A 153 -12.88 -13.24 5.86
C ALA A 153 -13.21 -14.59 5.21
N ILE A 154 -12.26 -15.53 5.18
CA ILE A 154 -12.47 -16.87 4.61
C ILE A 154 -13.49 -17.66 5.44
N GLU A 155 -13.32 -17.72 6.75
CA GLU A 155 -14.17 -18.51 7.65
C GLU A 155 -15.63 -18.04 7.67
N HIS A 156 -15.86 -16.74 7.50
CA HIS A 156 -17.20 -16.16 7.46
C HIS A 156 -17.77 -16.00 6.04
N GLY A 157 -17.14 -16.59 5.01
CA GLY A 157 -17.61 -16.51 3.63
C GLY A 157 -17.63 -15.07 3.07
N LYS A 158 -16.71 -14.23 3.54
CA LYS A 158 -16.48 -12.84 3.13
C LYS A 158 -15.21 -12.64 2.31
N ALA A 159 -14.46 -13.71 2.04
CA ALA A 159 -13.34 -13.68 1.12
C ALA A 159 -13.81 -13.26 -0.29
N PRO A 160 -12.97 -12.55 -1.07
CA PRO A 160 -13.33 -12.15 -2.42
C PRO A 160 -13.56 -13.37 -3.31
N THR A 161 -14.62 -13.32 -4.11
CA THR A 161 -14.86 -14.27 -5.21
C THR A 161 -14.29 -13.79 -6.54
N GLN A 162 -13.86 -12.53 -6.58
CA GLN A 162 -13.13 -11.91 -7.70
C GLN A 162 -12.03 -11.01 -7.13
N LEU A 163 -10.86 -11.00 -7.76
CA LEU A 163 -9.69 -10.20 -7.38
C LEU A 163 -10.00 -8.70 -7.40
N ALA A 164 -10.79 -8.23 -8.37
CA ALA A 164 -11.28 -6.85 -8.42
C ALA A 164 -12.01 -6.40 -7.13
N ASN A 165 -12.56 -7.35 -6.35
CA ASN A 165 -13.25 -7.06 -5.08
C ASN A 165 -12.35 -7.26 -3.85
N ALA A 166 -11.11 -7.72 -4.00
CA ALA A 166 -10.21 -8.00 -2.88
C ALA A 166 -9.77 -6.74 -2.13
N TRP A 167 -9.68 -5.60 -2.85
CA TRP A 167 -9.43 -4.28 -2.26
C TRP A 167 -10.73 -3.58 -1.84
N SER A 168 -11.55 -4.22 -1.01
CA SER A 168 -12.81 -3.64 -0.54
C SER A 168 -13.18 -4.01 0.89
N GLY A 169 -14.00 -3.17 1.52
CA GLY A 169 -14.52 -3.40 2.86
C GLY A 169 -13.47 -3.44 3.97
N LYS A 170 -13.83 -4.05 5.11
CA LYS A 170 -12.99 -4.05 6.33
C LYS A 170 -11.78 -4.99 6.26
N TYR A 171 -11.77 -5.96 5.34
CA TYR A 171 -10.72 -6.98 5.25
C TYR A 171 -9.64 -6.66 4.22
N ARG A 172 -9.78 -5.55 3.48
CA ARG A 172 -8.98 -5.22 2.29
C ARG A 172 -7.47 -5.34 2.47
N TYR A 173 -6.93 -4.83 3.58
CA TYR A 173 -5.50 -4.87 3.89
C TYR A 173 -5.00 -6.30 4.15
N GLY A 174 -5.72 -7.06 4.98
CA GLY A 174 -5.38 -8.45 5.27
C GLY A 174 -5.49 -9.36 4.06
N VAL A 175 -6.59 -9.25 3.31
CA VAL A 175 -6.83 -10.04 2.10
C VAL A 175 -5.79 -9.73 1.03
N SER A 176 -5.62 -8.46 0.68
CA SER A 176 -4.70 -8.04 -0.38
C SER A 176 -3.23 -8.33 -0.02
N GLY A 177 -2.83 -8.01 1.21
CA GLY A 177 -1.47 -8.29 1.69
C GLY A 177 -1.16 -9.79 1.72
N SER A 178 -2.09 -10.62 2.20
CA SER A 178 -1.88 -12.08 2.23
C SER A 178 -1.94 -12.74 0.84
N LEU A 179 -2.69 -12.18 -0.12
CA LEU A 179 -2.64 -12.60 -1.52
C LEU A 179 -1.23 -12.39 -2.10
N VAL A 180 -0.65 -11.21 -1.90
CA VAL A 180 0.70 -10.90 -2.37
C VAL A 180 1.76 -11.71 -1.63
N GLN A 181 1.60 -11.92 -0.31
CA GLN A 181 2.47 -12.81 0.46
C GLN A 181 2.40 -14.26 -0.04
N TYR A 182 1.21 -14.76 -0.41
CA TYR A 182 1.07 -16.08 -1.02
C TYR A 182 1.88 -16.18 -2.31
N ILE A 183 1.83 -15.15 -3.16
CA ILE A 183 2.63 -15.10 -4.40
C ILE A 183 4.13 -15.12 -4.07
N GLU A 184 4.59 -14.32 -3.10
CA GLU A 184 6.00 -14.33 -2.66
C GLU A 184 6.42 -15.71 -2.18
N ASN A 185 5.62 -16.36 -1.34
CA ASN A 185 5.95 -17.66 -0.76
C ASN A 185 5.96 -18.78 -1.82
N ARG A 186 5.05 -18.70 -2.79
CA ARG A 186 4.85 -19.72 -3.83
C ARG A 186 5.87 -19.60 -4.97
N TYR A 187 6.14 -18.39 -5.41
CA TYR A 187 6.90 -18.10 -6.63
C TYR A 187 8.22 -17.36 -6.39
N GLY A 188 8.45 -16.90 -5.16
CA GLY A 188 9.64 -16.14 -4.78
C GLY A 188 9.53 -14.64 -5.07
N ARG A 189 10.41 -13.88 -4.43
CA ARG A 189 10.43 -12.42 -4.52
C ARG A 189 10.72 -11.89 -5.93
N GLU A 190 11.54 -12.58 -6.71
CA GLU A 190 11.82 -12.21 -8.11
C GLU A 190 10.54 -12.17 -8.96
N LYS A 191 9.56 -13.03 -8.67
CA LYS A 191 8.26 -12.99 -9.35
C LYS A 191 7.47 -11.75 -8.94
N LEU A 192 7.47 -11.34 -7.67
CA LEU A 192 6.85 -10.07 -7.27
C LEU A 192 7.49 -8.87 -7.97
N ILE A 193 8.83 -8.88 -8.13
CA ILE A 193 9.56 -7.83 -8.83
C ILE A 193 9.13 -7.79 -10.32
N SER A 194 8.96 -8.93 -10.99
CA SER A 194 8.53 -8.93 -12.40
C SER A 194 7.10 -8.41 -12.60
N LEU A 195 6.24 -8.57 -11.60
CA LEU A 195 4.86 -8.09 -11.63
C LEU A 195 4.71 -6.56 -11.44
N LEU A 196 5.78 -5.84 -11.05
CA LEU A 196 5.73 -4.38 -10.90
C LEU A 196 5.36 -3.63 -12.19
N SER A 197 5.63 -4.24 -13.34
CA SER A 197 5.28 -3.65 -14.64
C SER A 197 3.89 -4.02 -15.14
N SER A 198 3.16 -4.87 -14.43
CA SER A 198 1.81 -5.28 -14.82
C SER A 198 0.81 -4.14 -14.61
N THR A 199 -0.05 -3.95 -15.61
CA THR A 199 -1.08 -2.91 -15.68
C THR A 199 -2.49 -3.48 -15.74
N SER A 200 -2.63 -4.80 -15.77
CA SER A 200 -3.92 -5.47 -15.73
C SER A 200 -3.86 -6.78 -14.95
N GLU A 201 -5.03 -7.21 -14.46
CA GLU A 201 -5.18 -8.49 -13.77
C GLU A 201 -4.77 -9.65 -14.69
N LYS A 202 -5.14 -9.55 -15.98
CA LYS A 202 -4.75 -10.53 -16.99
C LYS A 202 -3.23 -10.68 -17.09
N GLU A 203 -2.49 -9.58 -17.13
CA GLU A 203 -1.02 -9.63 -17.20
C GLU A 203 -0.42 -10.30 -15.95
N ILE A 204 -0.95 -10.00 -14.76
CA ILE A 204 -0.52 -10.65 -13.51
C ILE A 204 -0.79 -12.15 -13.58
N LEU A 205 -2.00 -12.54 -13.96
CA LEU A 205 -2.44 -13.94 -14.01
C LEU A 205 -1.68 -14.74 -15.08
N ASP A 206 -1.44 -14.15 -16.26
CA ASP A 206 -0.65 -14.77 -17.34
C ASP A 206 0.80 -15.00 -16.90
N GLU A 207 1.43 -14.03 -16.22
CA GLU A 207 2.81 -14.11 -15.70
C GLU A 207 2.95 -15.15 -14.55
N LEU A 208 1.86 -15.38 -13.81
CA LEU A 208 1.75 -16.43 -12.78
C LEU A 208 1.33 -17.79 -13.34
N GLN A 209 0.87 -17.83 -14.59
CA GLN A 209 0.27 -19.00 -15.24
C GLN A 209 -0.90 -19.58 -14.42
N LEU A 210 -1.77 -18.70 -13.94
CA LEU A 210 -2.95 -19.05 -13.16
C LEU A 210 -4.21 -18.41 -13.76
N THR A 211 -5.34 -19.08 -13.59
CA THR A 211 -6.63 -18.40 -13.62
C THR A 211 -6.89 -17.67 -12.30
N GLU A 212 -7.78 -16.68 -12.33
CA GLU A 212 -8.25 -15.97 -11.13
C GLU A 212 -8.76 -16.93 -10.05
N GLN A 213 -9.60 -17.89 -10.44
CA GLN A 213 -10.18 -18.88 -9.53
C GLN A 213 -9.11 -19.77 -8.89
N GLU A 214 -8.07 -20.15 -9.65
CA GLU A 214 -6.95 -20.93 -9.12
C GLU A 214 -6.16 -20.13 -8.09
N LEU A 215 -5.85 -18.86 -8.37
CA LEU A 215 -5.15 -17.99 -7.42
C LEU A 215 -5.94 -17.84 -6.12
N LEU A 216 -7.23 -17.47 -6.20
CA LEU A 216 -8.08 -17.30 -5.03
C LEU A 216 -8.21 -18.61 -4.23
N THR A 217 -8.44 -19.74 -4.89
CA THR A 217 -8.61 -21.04 -4.22
C THR A 217 -7.32 -21.48 -3.53
N GLN A 218 -6.16 -21.32 -4.18
CA GLN A 218 -4.88 -21.73 -3.60
C GLN A 218 -4.45 -20.80 -2.45
N TRP A 219 -4.67 -19.49 -2.59
CA TRP A 219 -4.43 -18.53 -1.51
C TRP A 219 -5.27 -18.86 -0.26
N GLN A 220 -6.58 -19.11 -0.42
CA GLN A 220 -7.45 -19.45 0.71
C GLN A 220 -6.94 -20.68 1.48
N LYS A 221 -6.52 -21.72 0.77
CA LYS A 221 -5.92 -22.91 1.37
C LYS A 221 -4.65 -22.57 2.16
N ALA A 222 -3.75 -21.79 1.57
CA ALA A 222 -2.50 -21.39 2.21
C ALA A 222 -2.72 -20.60 3.51
N VAL A 223 -3.68 -19.67 3.53
CA VAL A 223 -4.03 -18.88 4.73
C VAL A 223 -4.55 -19.79 5.86
N ILE A 224 -5.41 -20.76 5.52
CA ILE A 224 -5.94 -21.72 6.49
C ILE A 224 -4.83 -22.64 7.03
N GLU A 225 -3.89 -23.07 6.18
CA GLU A 225 -2.80 -23.98 6.54
C GLU A 225 -1.72 -23.32 7.41
N GLN A 226 -1.29 -22.09 7.11
CA GLN A 226 -0.27 -21.37 7.89
C GLN A 226 -0.62 -21.23 9.38
N GLN A 227 -1.90 -21.11 9.72
CA GLN A 227 -2.30 -21.03 11.13
C GLN A 227 -2.30 -22.37 11.85
N LYS A 228 -2.44 -23.50 11.15
CA LYS A 228 -2.29 -24.83 11.77
C LYS A 228 -0.85 -25.02 12.26
N SER A 229 0.13 -24.51 11.51
CA SER A 229 1.55 -24.56 11.91
C SER A 229 1.93 -23.58 13.03
N LEU A 230 1.13 -22.54 13.29
CA LEU A 230 1.38 -21.58 14.37
C LEU A 230 0.67 -21.95 15.69
N SER A 231 -0.21 -22.95 15.66
CA SER A 231 -0.98 -23.43 16.83
C SER A 231 -0.38 -24.70 17.46
N HIS A 232 0.82 -25.08 17.03
CA HIS A 232 1.62 -26.22 17.52
C HIS A 232 3.02 -25.73 17.88
#